data_AF-A0A2P4Y315-F1
#
_entry.id   AF-A0A2P4Y315-F1
#
_cell.length_a   1.000
_cell.length_b   1.000
_cell.length_c   1.000
_cell.angle_alpha   90.00
_cell.angle_beta   90.00
_cell.angle_gamma   90.00
#
_symmetry.space_group_name_H-M   'P 1'
#
loop_
_entity.id
_entity.type
_entity.pdbx_description
1 polymer ?
#
loop_
_entity_poly.entity_id
_entity_poly.type
_entity_poly.pdbx_seq_one_letter_code
_entity_poly.pdbx_strand_id
1 'polypeptide(L)'
;MEHLFTEEFLEEQDVRVLPWVARSPDLNPIENLWSIMSRRVYANGRQYSSVAELTTALVSIWEAIEHSTLLSVIESMPRRCEKVIKKRGDKIDY
;
A
#
# COMPACT_ATOMS: atom_id res chain seq x y z
N MET A 1 27.48 -3.56 9.79
CA MET A 1 27.10 -4.79 10.51
C MET A 1 25.73 -4.54 11.12
N GLU A 2 24.69 -4.43 10.30
CA GLU A 2 23.29 -4.16 10.75
C GLU A 2 22.22 -4.85 9.85
N HIS A 3 22.63 -5.60 8.82
CA HIS A 3 21.68 -6.31 7.93
C HIS A 3 21.17 -7.64 8.49
N LEU A 4 21.74 -8.12 9.59
CA LEU A 4 21.53 -9.49 10.05
C LEU A 4 20.13 -9.70 10.65
N PHE A 5 19.59 -8.78 11.46
CA PHE A 5 18.36 -9.07 12.21
C PHE A 5 17.08 -9.22 11.37
N THR A 6 16.87 -8.42 10.31
CA THR A 6 15.60 -8.49 9.56
C THR A 6 15.58 -9.64 8.57
N GLU A 7 16.67 -9.85 7.81
CA GLU A 7 16.75 -10.95 6.85
C GLU A 7 16.75 -12.30 7.58
N GLU A 8 17.53 -12.44 8.66
CA GLU A 8 17.52 -13.64 9.51
C GLU A 8 16.14 -13.87 10.14
N PHE A 9 15.50 -12.83 10.69
CA PHE A 9 14.16 -12.98 11.25
C PHE A 9 13.14 -13.45 10.21
N LEU A 10 13.17 -12.89 9.00
CA LEU A 10 12.25 -13.31 7.94
C LEU A 10 12.50 -14.75 7.51
N GLU A 11 13.76 -15.19 7.48
CA GLU A 11 14.14 -16.59 7.23
C GLU A 11 13.67 -17.51 8.36
N GLU A 12 13.91 -17.14 9.63
CA GLU A 12 13.46 -17.88 10.82
C GLU A 12 11.93 -18.01 10.88
N GLN A 13 11.19 -17.00 10.43
CA GLN A 13 9.72 -17.01 10.38
C GLN A 13 9.16 -17.64 9.09
N ASP A 14 9.99 -18.22 8.22
CA ASP A 14 9.60 -18.82 6.93
C ASP A 14 8.80 -17.84 6.03
N VAL A 15 9.16 -16.55 6.08
CA VAL A 15 8.51 -15.51 5.28
C VAL A 15 9.15 -15.47 3.90
N ARG A 16 8.38 -15.84 2.88
CA ARG A 16 8.81 -15.70 1.48
C ARG A 16 8.80 -14.22 1.05
N VAL A 17 9.99 -13.63 0.97
CA VAL A 17 10.18 -12.27 0.46
C VAL A 17 10.06 -12.24 -1.08
N LEU A 18 9.23 -11.34 -1.59
CA LEU A 18 9.09 -11.10 -3.03
C LEU A 18 10.27 -10.24 -3.54
N PRO A 19 10.98 -10.63 -4.62
CA PRO A 19 11.96 -9.77 -5.26
C PRO A 19 11.30 -8.46 -5.71
N TRP A 20 11.81 -7.34 -5.21
CA TRP A 20 11.21 -6.02 -5.46
C TRP A 20 12.12 -5.15 -6.32
N VAL A 21 11.53 -4.48 -7.30
CA VAL A 21 12.24 -3.52 -8.15
C VAL A 21 12.30 -2.15 -7.48
N ALA A 22 13.46 -1.48 -7.59
CA ALA A 22 13.62 -0.14 -7.04
C ALA A 22 12.64 0.86 -7.68
N ARG A 23 12.24 1.89 -6.91
CA ARG A 23 11.45 3.05 -7.40
C ARG A 23 10.11 2.70 -8.07
N SER A 24 9.46 1.60 -7.67
CA SER A 24 8.21 1.13 -8.27
C SER A 24 7.01 1.18 -7.31
N PRO A 25 6.60 2.37 -6.81
CA PRO A 25 5.40 2.50 -5.99
C PRO A 25 4.12 2.17 -6.77
N ASP A 26 4.19 2.25 -8.11
CA ASP A 26 3.12 1.83 -9.01
C ASP A 26 2.82 0.33 -8.98
N LEU A 27 3.77 -0.47 -8.51
CA LEU A 27 3.60 -1.89 -8.27
C LEU A 27 3.26 -2.23 -6.82
N ASN A 28 3.24 -1.25 -5.90
CA ASN A 28 2.87 -1.50 -4.50
C ASN A 28 1.35 -1.34 -4.30
N PRO A 29 0.59 -2.41 -4.02
CA PRO A 29 -0.85 -2.33 -3.84
C PRO A 29 -1.27 -1.40 -2.69
N ILE A 30 -0.45 -1.26 -1.64
CA ILE A 30 -0.79 -0.45 -0.47
C ILE A 30 -0.94 1.04 -0.81
N GLU A 31 -0.27 1.54 -1.84
CA GLU A 31 -0.34 2.95 -2.25
C GLU A 31 -1.77 3.34 -2.66
N ASN A 32 -2.52 2.41 -3.23
CA ASN A 32 -3.93 2.63 -3.56
C ASN A 32 -4.82 2.61 -2.32
N LEU A 33 -4.50 1.74 -1.36
CA LEU A 33 -5.20 1.72 -0.08
C LEU A 33 -5.00 3.04 0.68
N TRP A 34 -3.77 3.56 0.72
CA TRP A 34 -3.48 4.89 1.29
C TRP A 34 -4.23 6.01 0.57
N SER A 35 -4.36 5.94 -0.75
CA SER A 35 -5.16 6.91 -1.52
C SER A 35 -6.65 6.83 -1.19
N ILE A 36 -7.21 5.64 -0.95
CA ILE A 36 -8.59 5.46 -0.52
C ILE A 36 -8.80 6.02 0.89
N MET A 37 -7.91 5.67 1.82
CA MET A 37 -7.98 6.13 3.21
C MET A 37 -7.87 7.65 3.32
N SER A 38 -6.90 8.25 2.62
CA SER A 38 -6.70 9.71 2.62
C SER A 38 -7.91 10.45 2.04
N ARG A 39 -8.52 9.94 0.96
CA ARG A 39 -9.77 10.51 0.42
C ARG A 39 -10.94 10.43 1.41
N ARG A 40 -11.06 9.33 2.15
CA ARG A 40 -12.12 9.16 3.17
C ARG A 40 -11.88 10.04 4.39
N VAL A 41 -10.64 10.16 4.86
CA VAL A 41 -10.32 10.89 6.11
C VAL A 41 -10.51 12.40 5.95
N TYR A 42 -10.18 12.94 4.78
CA TYR A 42 -10.35 14.37 4.46
C TYR A 42 -11.64 14.67 3.66
N ALA A 43 -12.57 13.72 3.60
CA ALA A 43 -13.83 13.90 2.88
C ALA A 43 -14.59 15.13 3.39
N ASN A 44 -15.29 15.82 2.48
CA ASN A 44 -16.07 17.03 2.78
C ASN A 44 -15.24 18.17 3.41
N GLY A 45 -13.93 18.20 3.16
CA GLY A 45 -13.03 19.24 3.68
C GLY A 45 -12.71 19.10 5.17
N ARG A 46 -13.01 17.94 5.78
CA ARG A 46 -12.71 17.68 7.19
C ARG A 46 -11.24 17.95 7.49
N GLN A 47 -10.95 18.68 8.57
CA GLN A 47 -9.61 18.93 9.09
C GLN A 47 -9.50 18.37 10.50
N TYR A 48 -8.26 18.14 10.94
CA TYR A 48 -7.93 17.61 12.25
C TYR A 48 -7.02 18.58 12.99
N SER A 49 -7.27 18.77 14.27
CA SER A 49 -6.53 19.73 15.11
C SER A 49 -5.42 19.08 15.94
N SER A 50 -5.38 17.74 15.97
CA SER A 50 -4.37 16.97 16.69
C SER A 50 -4.06 15.65 16.00
N VAL A 51 -2.87 15.11 16.29
CA VAL A 51 -2.47 13.78 15.86
C VAL A 51 -3.40 12.71 16.44
N ALA A 52 -3.86 12.88 17.69
CA ALA A 52 -4.79 11.92 18.31
C ALA A 52 -6.11 11.82 17.56
N GLU A 53 -6.70 12.96 17.18
CA GLU A 53 -7.96 13.00 16.43
C GLU A 53 -7.82 12.37 15.03
N LEU A 54 -6.72 12.68 14.34
CA LEU A 54 -6.42 12.10 13.03
C LEU A 54 -6.21 10.59 13.14
N THR A 55 -5.46 10.11 14.14
CA THR A 55 -5.21 8.68 14.39
C THR A 55 -6.53 7.94 14.64
N THR A 56 -7.41 8.46 15.49
CA THR A 56 -8.72 7.85 15.74
C THR A 56 -9.54 7.74 14.45
N ALA A 57 -9.55 8.77 13.62
CA ALA A 57 -10.27 8.72 12.35
C ALA A 57 -9.65 7.74 11.34
N LEU A 58 -8.32 7.65 11.27
CA LEU A 58 -7.63 6.69 10.41
C LEU A 58 -7.93 5.23 10.80
N VAL A 59 -7.94 4.93 12.10
CA VAL A 59 -8.30 3.59 12.61
C VAL A 59 -9.75 3.26 12.27
N SER A 60 -10.68 4.19 12.52
CA SER A 60 -12.10 3.97 12.16
C SER A 60 -12.30 3.76 10.65
N ILE A 61 -11.56 4.48 9.81
CA ILE A 61 -11.62 4.28 8.36
C ILE A 61 -11.06 2.93 7.98
N TRP A 62 -9.90 2.54 8.54
CA TRP A 62 -9.28 1.24 8.30
C TRP A 62 -10.24 0.08 8.62
N GLU A 63 -10.89 0.13 9.79
CA GLU A 63 -11.88 -0.87 10.21
C GLU A 63 -13.12 -0.89 9.30
N ALA A 64 -13.46 0.25 8.69
CA ALA A 64 -14.57 0.37 7.75
C ALA A 64 -14.19 0.05 6.28
N ILE A 65 -12.95 -0.37 6.00
CA ILE A 65 -12.58 -0.84 4.66
C ILE A 65 -13.15 -2.23 4.46
N GLU A 66 -14.03 -2.35 3.48
CA GLU A 66 -14.57 -3.65 3.11
C GLU A 66 -13.50 -4.56 2.53
N HIS A 67 -13.61 -5.85 2.84
CA HIS A 67 -12.72 -6.88 2.28
C HIS A 67 -12.75 -6.90 0.74
N SER A 68 -13.91 -6.58 0.13
CA SER A 68 -14.07 -6.41 -1.32
C SER A 68 -13.12 -5.35 -1.90
N THR A 69 -12.90 -4.26 -1.17
CA THR A 69 -11.98 -3.18 -1.56
C THR A 69 -10.54 -3.69 -1.54
N LEU A 70 -10.14 -4.41 -0.49
CA LEU A 70 -8.80 -5.01 -0.38
C LEU A 70 -8.53 -6.00 -1.52
N LEU A 71 -9.49 -6.89 -1.79
CA LEU A 71 -9.40 -7.84 -2.90
C LEU A 71 -9.24 -7.13 -4.23
N SER A 72 -10.05 -6.10 -4.51
CA SER A 72 -9.97 -5.37 -5.78
C SER A 72 -8.60 -4.72 -6.02
N VAL A 73 -7.94 -4.25 -4.95
CA VAL A 73 -6.60 -3.67 -5.03
C VAL A 73 -5.58 -4.74 -5.39
N ILE A 74 -5.65 -5.91 -4.74
CA ILE A 74 -4.77 -7.05 -5.01
C ILE A 74 -4.99 -7.58 -6.44
N GLU A 75 -6.24 -7.82 -6.83
CA GLU A 75 -6.63 -8.34 -8.14
C GLU A 75 -6.24 -7.42 -9.30
N SER A 76 -5.98 -6.14 -9.02
CA SER A 76 -5.49 -5.20 -10.04
C SER A 76 -4.02 -5.40 -10.41
N MET A 77 -3.23 -6.11 -9.61
CA MET A 77 -1.78 -6.24 -9.76
C MET A 77 -1.33 -6.83 -11.10
N PRO A 78 -1.92 -7.94 -11.62
CA PRO A 78 -1.54 -8.47 -12.93
C PRO A 78 -1.62 -7.42 -14.04
N ARG A 79 -2.70 -6.62 -14.06
CA ARG A 79 -2.89 -5.54 -15.02
C ARG A 79 -1.84 -4.43 -14.87
N ARG A 80 -1.39 -4.12 -13.65
CA ARG A 80 -0.31 -3.13 -13.43
C ARG A 80 1.02 -3.64 -13.96
N CYS A 81 1.36 -4.88 -13.65
CA CYS A 81 2.56 -5.53 -14.18
C CYS A 81 2.57 -5.53 -15.72
N GLU A 82 1.44 -5.87 -16.35
CA GLU A 82 1.30 -5.79 -17.81
C GLU A 82 1.55 -4.38 -18.36
N LYS A 83 1.02 -3.34 -17.70
CA LYS A 83 1.24 -1.95 -18.11
C LYS A 83 2.73 -1.56 -17.98
N VAL A 84 3.40 -1.95 -16.91
CA VAL A 84 4.85 -1.69 -16.72
C VAL A 84 5.66 -2.40 -17.81
N ILE A 85 5.33 -3.66 -18.13
CA ILE A 85 5.97 -4.41 -19.22
C ILE A 85 5.78 -3.68 -20.56
N LYS A 86 4.55 -3.24 -20.87
CA LYS A 86 4.25 -2.46 -22.09
C LYS A 86 5.02 -1.15 -22.15
N LYS A 87 5.23 -0.49 -21.01
CA LYS A 87 6.04 0.72 -20.86
C LYS A 87 7.55 0.44 -20.71
N ARG A 88 8.00 -0.81 -20.87
CA ARG A 88 9.41 -1.22 -20.77
C ARG A 88 10.07 -0.82 -19.44
N GLY A 89 9.33 -0.94 -18.35
CA GLY A 89 9.81 -0.59 -17.01
C GLY A 89 9.65 0.88 -16.62
N ASP A 90 9.09 1.73 -17.49
CA ASP A 90 8.73 3.11 -17.13
C ASP A 90 7.41 3.15 -16.34
N LYS A 91 7.22 4.25 -15.61
CA LYS A 91 6.11 4.47 -14.69
C LYS A 91 4.74 4.30 -15.34
N ILE A 92 3.82 3.62 -14.68
CA ILE A 92 2.42 3.57 -15.11
C ILE A 92 1.60 4.69 -14.46
N ASP A 93 0.58 5.14 -15.16
CA ASP A 93 -0.33 6.15 -14.65
C ASP A 93 -1.40 5.49 -13.77
N TYR A 94 -1.76 6.20 -12.69
CA TYR A 94 -2.83 5.87 -11.76
C TYR A 94 -4.11 6.65 -12.06
#